data_AF-A0A553IBR9-F1
#
_entry.id   AF-A0A553IBR9-F1
#
_cell.length_a   1.000
_cell.length_b   1.000
_cell.length_c   1.000
_cell.angle_alpha   90.00
_cell.angle_beta   90.00
_cell.angle_gamma   90.00
#
_symmetry.space_group_name_H-M   'P 1'
#
loop_
_entity.id
_entity.type
_entity.pdbx_description
1 polymer ?
#
loop_
_entity_poly.entity_id
_entity_poly.type
_entity_poly.pdbx_seq_one_letter_code
_entity_poly.pdbx_strand_id
1 'polypeptide(L)'
;MSTKTVTEGTKAQEAPLGMRKNGMNILRLEIDWLPWLTFRQGKQWHAPRNAFRPTAGLSSYEQREKRRLAMAVTKAKEKEMKGEKEAERQQRIQKIKDKRAAKEEKERYAKMAEKMHKKRVERLKRKEKRNKLLNS
;
A
#
# COMPACT_ATOMS: atom_id res chain seq x y z
N MET A 1 -34.24 -35.81 -38.77
CA MET A 1 -34.75 -34.43 -38.94
C MET A 1 -33.51 -33.55 -39.09
N SER A 2 -32.86 -33.43 -40.26
CA SER A 2 -33.24 -32.61 -41.43
C SER A 2 -33.87 -31.29 -40.97
N THR A 3 -33.21 -30.13 -41.12
CA THR A 3 -32.94 -29.51 -42.42
C THR A 3 -31.60 -28.77 -42.52
N LYS A 4 -30.99 -28.86 -43.71
CA LYS A 4 -29.92 -27.99 -44.23
C LYS A 4 -30.56 -26.86 -45.06
N THR A 5 -30.00 -25.65 -45.01
CA THR A 5 -29.90 -24.64 -46.09
C THR A 5 -28.71 -23.73 -45.71
N VAL A 6 -27.55 -23.66 -46.38
CA VAL A 6 -27.16 -23.37 -47.78
C VAL A 6 -27.23 -21.86 -48.10
N THR A 7 -26.04 -21.30 -48.43
CA THR A 7 -25.72 -20.14 -49.31
C THR A 7 -26.17 -18.75 -48.84
N GLU A 8 -25.53 -17.62 -49.12
CA GLU A 8 -24.36 -17.14 -49.88
C GLU A 8 -24.31 -15.63 -49.58
N GLY A 9 -23.19 -14.94 -49.87
CA GLY A 9 -23.28 -13.49 -50.10
C GLY A 9 -22.12 -12.65 -49.63
N THR A 10 -20.99 -12.76 -50.30
CA THR A 10 -20.11 -11.61 -50.53
C THR A 10 -20.87 -10.55 -51.33
N LYS A 11 -21.06 -9.35 -50.77
CA LYS A 11 -21.27 -8.13 -51.54
C LYS A 11 -20.35 -7.04 -51.00
N ALA A 12 -19.27 -6.82 -51.75
CA ALA A 12 -18.70 -5.49 -51.89
C ALA A 12 -19.73 -4.61 -52.62
N GLN A 13 -19.81 -3.33 -52.23
CA GLN A 13 -20.33 -2.15 -52.94
C GLN A 13 -20.79 -1.14 -51.88
N GLU A 14 -20.58 0.16 -51.93
CA GLU A 14 -19.81 1.09 -52.75
C GLU A 14 -19.97 2.42 -51.99
N ALA A 15 -18.90 3.18 -51.75
CA ALA A 15 -19.04 4.52 -51.18
C ALA A 15 -19.64 5.46 -52.26
N PRO A 16 -20.67 6.27 -51.97
CA PRO A 16 -21.27 7.12 -52.98
C PRO A 16 -20.32 8.24 -53.41
N LEU A 17 -19.85 8.13 -54.66
CA LEU A 17 -19.39 9.26 -55.45
C LEU A 17 -20.56 10.23 -55.68
N GLY A 18 -20.32 11.53 -55.45
CA GLY A 18 -20.98 12.59 -56.20
C GLY A 18 -21.89 13.52 -55.40
N MET A 19 -21.31 14.57 -54.82
CA MET A 19 -21.97 15.88 -54.77
C MET A 19 -21.43 16.72 -55.93
N ARG A 20 -22.17 16.73 -57.05
CA ARG A 20 -21.93 17.65 -58.16
C ARG A 20 -22.57 19.00 -57.84
N LYS A 21 -21.76 20.05 -57.73
CA LYS A 21 -22.15 21.44 -58.04
C LYS A 21 -21.02 22.08 -58.83
N ASN A 22 -20.96 21.74 -60.11
CA ASN A 22 -20.21 22.50 -61.09
C ASN A 22 -21.15 23.59 -61.61
N GLY A 23 -20.79 24.86 -61.37
CA GLY A 23 -21.49 26.02 -61.90
C GLY A 23 -21.15 27.30 -61.15
N MET A 24 -19.94 27.84 -61.37
CA MET A 24 -19.72 29.23 -61.82
C MET A 24 -18.21 29.57 -61.82
N ASN A 25 -17.72 29.96 -63.00
CA ASN A 25 -16.65 30.94 -63.27
C ASN A 25 -15.28 30.74 -62.60
N ILE A 26 -14.26 30.28 -63.32
CA ILE A 26 -13.51 31.07 -64.32
C ILE A 26 -13.37 32.52 -63.84
N LEU A 27 -12.43 32.71 -62.92
CA LEU A 27 -11.47 33.83 -62.83
C LEU A 27 -10.60 33.53 -61.60
N ARG A 28 -9.81 32.47 -61.69
CA ARG A 28 -8.59 32.33 -60.88
C ARG A 28 -7.47 33.03 -61.63
N LEU A 29 -7.59 34.34 -61.74
CA LEU A 29 -6.50 35.23 -62.09
C LEU A 29 -6.18 36.02 -60.82
N GLU A 30 -5.02 35.70 -60.25
CA GLU A 30 -4.17 36.57 -59.44
C GLU A 30 -4.85 37.43 -58.37
N ILE A 31 -5.04 36.85 -57.17
CA ILE A 31 -5.01 37.62 -55.92
C ILE A 31 -4.12 36.86 -54.91
N ASP A 32 -2.87 36.62 -55.31
CA ASP A 32 -1.77 36.22 -54.40
C ASP A 32 -0.77 37.41 -54.23
N TRP A 33 -1.28 38.65 -54.22
CA TRP A 33 -0.44 39.85 -54.04
C TRP A 33 -1.09 40.96 -53.21
N LEU A 34 -1.60 40.62 -52.02
CA LEU A 34 -1.86 41.61 -50.96
C LEU A 34 -1.31 41.10 -49.61
N PRO A 35 -0.08 41.50 -49.22
CA PRO A 35 0.58 41.05 -47.99
C PRO A 35 -0.02 41.59 -46.67
N TRP A 36 -1.21 42.20 -46.67
CA TRP A 36 -1.67 43.01 -45.52
C TRP A 36 -2.69 42.33 -44.59
N LEU A 37 -3.16 41.10 -44.89
CA LEU A 37 -4.24 40.46 -44.13
C LEU A 37 -3.88 39.10 -43.52
N THR A 38 -2.73 39.03 -42.86
CA THR A 38 -2.54 38.07 -41.77
C THR A 38 -1.97 38.80 -40.57
N PHE A 39 -2.84 39.39 -39.76
CA PHE A 39 -2.47 39.87 -38.43
C PHE A 39 -2.10 38.65 -37.58
N ARG A 40 -0.83 38.27 -37.63
CA ARG A 40 -0.26 37.23 -36.80
C ARG A 40 -0.25 37.74 -35.36
N GLN A 41 -1.22 37.32 -34.56
CA GLN A 41 -1.22 37.60 -33.12
C GLN A 41 0.05 37.00 -32.50
N GLY A 42 0.69 37.75 -31.60
CA GLY A 42 1.95 37.36 -30.96
C GLY A 42 1.86 36.05 -30.18
N LYS A 43 3.02 35.50 -29.79
CA LYS A 43 3.09 34.30 -28.94
C LYS A 43 2.32 34.56 -27.65
N GLN A 44 1.36 33.70 -27.33
CA GLN A 44 0.62 33.75 -26.08
C GLN A 44 1.55 33.33 -24.92
N TRP A 45 2.09 34.31 -24.19
CA TRP A 45 3.03 34.09 -23.08
C TRP A 45 2.32 33.72 -21.76
N HIS A 46 1.00 33.92 -21.70
CA HIS A 46 0.19 33.56 -20.54
C HIS A 46 -0.45 32.18 -20.72
N ALA A 47 -0.39 31.36 -19.67
CA ALA A 47 -1.07 30.06 -19.68
C ALA A 47 -2.57 30.25 -19.96
N PRO A 48 -3.17 29.44 -20.87
CA PRO A 48 -4.59 29.55 -21.19
C PRO A 48 -5.42 29.28 -19.94
N ARG A 49 -6.25 30.25 -19.56
CA ARG A 49 -7.19 30.13 -18.44
C ARG A 49 -8.41 29.35 -18.88
N ASN A 50 -8.38 28.04 -18.68
CA ASN A 50 -9.55 27.20 -18.89
C ASN A 50 -10.59 27.43 -17.78
N ALA A 51 -11.87 27.42 -18.14
CA ALA A 51 -12.95 27.52 -17.16
C ALA A 51 -12.92 26.32 -16.21
N PHE A 52 -13.12 26.58 -14.92
CA PHE A 52 -13.21 25.53 -13.91
C PHE A 52 -14.40 24.61 -14.20
N ARG A 53 -14.11 23.33 -14.43
CA ARG A 53 -15.12 22.28 -14.65
C ARG A 53 -14.99 21.24 -13.55
N PRO A 54 -15.88 21.23 -12.54
CA PRO A 54 -15.87 20.23 -11.47
C PRO A 54 -15.91 18.79 -11.99
N THR A 55 -16.49 18.59 -13.17
CA THR A 55 -16.71 17.26 -13.78
C THR A 55 -15.57 16.79 -14.69
N ALA A 56 -14.62 17.66 -15.06
CA ALA A 56 -13.56 17.34 -16.03
C ALA A 56 -12.46 16.40 -15.47
N GLY A 57 -12.55 16.03 -14.19
CA GLY A 57 -11.60 15.13 -13.52
C GLY A 57 -12.21 13.83 -12.99
N LEU A 58 -13.47 13.50 -13.32
CA LEU A 58 -14.02 12.20 -12.92
C LEU A 58 -13.35 11.08 -13.72
N SER A 59 -12.49 10.31 -13.06
CA SER A 59 -11.91 9.10 -13.63
C SER A 59 -13.00 8.07 -13.92
N SER A 60 -12.90 7.38 -15.07
CA SER A 60 -13.78 6.26 -15.40
C SER A 60 -13.84 5.22 -14.27
N TYR A 61 -14.97 4.50 -14.15
CA TYR A 61 -15.14 3.45 -13.15
C TYR A 61 -13.98 2.45 -13.18
N GLU A 62 -13.55 2.04 -14.37
CA GLU A 62 -12.42 1.11 -14.57
C GLU A 62 -11.10 1.65 -13.99
N GLN A 63 -10.86 2.96 -14.08
CA GLN A 63 -9.67 3.57 -13.49
C GLN A 63 -9.75 3.60 -11.96
N ARG A 64 -10.95 3.78 -11.39
CA ARG A 64 -11.15 3.70 -9.93
C ARG A 64 -10.99 2.27 -9.43
N GLU A 65 -11.46 1.28 -10.17
CA GLU A 65 -11.29 -0.13 -9.84
C GLU A 65 -9.81 -0.52 -9.86
N LYS A 66 -9.07 -0.17 -10.93
CA LYS A 66 -7.61 -0.38 -11.00
C LYS A 66 -6.88 0.26 -9.81
N ARG A 67 -7.26 1.47 -9.40
CA ARG A 67 -6.70 2.15 -8.21
C ARG A 67 -7.04 1.43 -6.91
N ARG A 68 -8.28 0.92 -6.75
CA ARG A 68 -8.68 0.14 -5.57
C ARG A 68 -7.90 -1.16 -5.46
N LEU A 69 -7.75 -1.88 -6.57
CA LEU A 69 -6.95 -3.11 -6.63
C LEU A 69 -5.49 -2.83 -6.28
N ALA A 70 -4.89 -1.77 -6.85
CA ALA A 70 -3.53 -1.36 -6.50
C ALA A 70 -3.39 -1.03 -5.00
N MET A 71 -4.34 -0.30 -4.42
CA MET A 71 -4.35 0.00 -2.98
C MET A 71 -4.57 -1.23 -2.10
N ALA A 72 -5.36 -2.21 -2.54
CA ALA A 72 -5.57 -3.45 -1.81
C ALA A 72 -4.27 -4.27 -1.76
N VAL A 73 -3.55 -4.35 -2.89
CA VAL A 73 -2.26 -5.04 -2.97
C VAL A 73 -1.21 -4.37 -2.09
N THR A 74 -1.13 -3.02 -2.09
CA THR A 74 -0.16 -2.32 -1.22
C THR A 74 -0.48 -2.51 0.26
N LYS A 75 -1.75 -2.42 0.65
CA LYS A 75 -2.18 -2.63 2.04
C LYS A 75 -1.97 -4.06 2.52
N ALA A 76 -2.18 -5.05 1.66
CA ALA A 76 -1.91 -6.45 1.99
C ALA A 76 -0.42 -6.64 2.32
N LYS A 77 0.47 -6.15 1.44
CA LYS A 77 1.91 -6.18 1.66
C LYS A 77 2.34 -5.42 2.93
N GLU A 78 1.75 -4.26 3.18
CA GLU A 78 2.03 -3.49 4.41
C GLU A 78 1.61 -4.25 5.67
N LYS A 79 0.45 -4.93 5.63
CA LYS A 79 -0.06 -5.73 6.75
C LYS A 79 0.83 -6.93 7.03
N GLU A 80 1.30 -7.63 6.01
CA GLU A 80 2.25 -8.74 6.14
C GLU A 80 3.54 -8.28 6.83
N MET A 81 4.14 -7.19 6.34
CA MET A 81 5.37 -6.63 6.91
C MET A 81 5.20 -6.17 8.37
N LYS A 82 4.03 -5.62 8.73
CA LYS A 82 3.73 -5.24 10.12
C LYS A 82 3.51 -6.47 11.00
N GLY A 83 2.80 -7.48 10.51
CA GLY A 83 2.56 -8.73 11.22
C GLY A 83 3.86 -9.45 11.59
N GLU A 84 4.81 -9.53 10.66
CA GLU A 84 6.13 -10.14 10.91
C GLU A 84 6.93 -9.39 11.98
N LYS A 85 6.96 -8.05 11.90
CA LYS A 85 7.64 -7.21 12.90
C LYS A 85 7.02 -7.34 14.29
N GLU A 86 5.69 -7.38 14.37
CA GLU A 86 4.98 -7.55 15.63
C GLU A 86 5.20 -8.94 16.22
N ALA A 87 5.21 -9.99 15.40
CA ALA A 87 5.53 -11.34 15.83
C ALA A 87 6.96 -11.43 16.40
N GLU A 88 7.95 -10.84 15.73
CA GLU A 88 9.32 -10.80 16.23
C GLU A 88 9.41 -10.03 17.56
N ARG A 89 8.74 -8.88 17.66
CA ARG A 89 8.67 -8.09 18.90
C ARG A 89 8.03 -8.89 20.03
N GLN A 90 6.93 -9.59 19.76
CA GLN A 90 6.26 -10.44 20.74
C GLN A 90 7.17 -11.58 21.20
N GLN A 91 7.87 -12.26 20.29
CA GLN A 91 8.84 -13.29 20.66
C GLN A 91 9.95 -12.75 21.57
N ARG A 92 10.48 -11.55 21.29
CA ARG A 92 11.48 -10.89 22.15
C ARG A 92 10.91 -10.59 23.53
N ILE A 93 9.67 -10.09 23.60
CA ILE A 93 9.00 -9.80 24.87
C ILE A 93 8.81 -11.08 25.69
N GLN A 94 8.34 -12.17 25.07
CA GLN A 94 8.15 -13.44 25.79
C GLN A 94 9.48 -13.97 26.33
N LYS A 95 10.54 -13.99 25.50
CA LYS A 95 11.88 -14.38 25.95
C LYS A 95 12.38 -13.57 27.16
N ILE A 96 12.08 -12.27 27.22
CA ILE A 96 12.44 -11.42 28.36
C ILE A 96 11.61 -11.78 29.59
N LYS A 97 10.30 -12.00 29.44
CA LYS A 97 9.42 -12.42 30.54
C LYS A 97 9.86 -13.76 31.11
N ASP A 98 10.13 -14.75 30.26
CA ASP A 98 10.56 -16.08 30.66
C ASP A 98 11.89 -16.02 31.44
N LYS A 99 12.84 -15.19 30.97
CA LYS A 99 14.09 -14.94 31.68
C LYS A 99 13.89 -14.29 33.04
N ARG A 100 12.93 -13.38 33.19
CA ARG A 100 12.62 -12.74 34.47
C ARG A 100 11.96 -13.72 35.43
N ALA A 101 10.95 -14.47 34.98
CA ALA A 101 10.30 -15.51 35.76
C ALA A 101 11.30 -16.56 36.27
N ALA A 102 12.18 -17.06 35.39
CA ALA A 102 13.22 -18.02 35.77
C ALA A 102 14.23 -17.45 36.79
N LYS A 103 14.51 -16.14 36.76
CA LYS A 103 15.35 -15.48 37.77
C LYS A 103 14.61 -15.37 39.11
N GLU A 104 13.36 -14.93 39.10
CA GLU A 104 12.54 -14.79 40.30
C GLU A 104 12.36 -16.13 41.03
N GLU A 105 12.15 -17.22 40.29
CA GLU A 105 12.09 -18.56 40.86
C GLU A 105 13.41 -18.96 41.52
N LYS A 106 14.54 -18.77 40.84
CA LYS A 106 15.88 -19.05 41.40
C LYS A 106 16.15 -18.23 42.66
N GLU A 107 15.82 -16.94 42.64
CA GLU A 107 15.97 -16.04 43.79
C GLU A 107 15.07 -16.47 44.96
N ARG A 108 13.85 -16.94 44.67
CA ARG A 108 12.94 -17.45 45.70
C ARG A 108 13.52 -18.70 46.37
N TYR A 109 14.06 -19.63 45.60
CA TYR A 109 14.74 -20.82 46.15
C TYR A 109 16.00 -20.44 46.93
N ALA A 110 16.81 -19.51 46.44
CA ALA A 110 17.99 -19.01 47.14
C ALA A 110 17.63 -18.38 48.50
N LYS A 111 16.61 -17.52 48.54
CA LYS A 111 16.11 -16.90 49.79
C LYS A 111 15.59 -17.95 50.77
N MET A 112 14.93 -19.00 50.30
CA MET A 112 14.50 -20.10 51.16
C MET A 112 15.69 -20.90 51.72
N ALA A 113 16.68 -21.20 50.89
CA ALA A 113 17.90 -21.89 51.32
C ALA A 113 18.67 -21.06 52.36
N GLU A 114 18.84 -19.77 52.13
CA GLU A 114 19.47 -18.84 53.06
C GLU A 114 18.73 -18.79 54.40
N LYS A 115 17.39 -18.69 54.38
CA LYS A 115 16.56 -18.71 55.59
C LYS A 115 16.77 -20.00 56.40
N MET A 116 16.84 -21.15 55.74
CA MET A 116 17.07 -22.43 56.42
C MET A 116 18.51 -22.55 56.94
N HIS A 117 19.48 -22.07 56.17
CA HIS A 117 20.89 -22.01 56.59
C HIS A 117 21.06 -21.12 57.83
N LYS A 118 20.47 -19.91 57.84
CA LYS A 118 20.46 -19.00 59.00
C LYS A 118 19.86 -19.69 60.23
N LYS A 119 18.72 -20.36 60.08
CA LYS A 119 18.10 -21.14 61.18
C LYS A 119 19.03 -22.23 61.72
N ARG A 120 19.75 -22.93 60.84
CA ARG A 120 20.71 -23.97 61.24
C ARG A 120 21.88 -23.38 62.02
N VAL A 121 22.49 -22.31 61.50
CA VAL A 121 23.60 -21.61 62.16
C VAL A 121 23.18 -21.07 63.53
N GLU A 122 22.00 -20.46 63.64
CA GLU A 122 21.50 -19.99 64.94
C GLU A 122 21.26 -21.13 65.93
N ARG A 123 20.73 -22.28 65.47
CA ARG A 123 20.56 -23.46 66.33
C ARG A 123 21.91 -23.98 66.85
N LEU A 124 22.94 -24.00 66.00
CA LEU A 124 24.30 -24.38 66.40
C LEU A 124 24.87 -23.41 67.43
N LYS A 125 24.81 -22.09 67.18
CA LYS A 125 25.25 -21.06 68.14
C LYS A 125 24.56 -21.19 69.50
N ARG A 126 23.25 -21.50 69.53
CA ARG A 126 22.52 -21.74 70.79
C ARG A 126 22.95 -23.03 71.50
N LYS A 127 23.31 -24.08 70.76
CA LYS A 127 23.85 -25.32 71.35
C LYS A 127 25.25 -25.10 71.90
N GLU A 128 26.12 -24.45 71.14
CA GLU A 128 27.48 -24.08 71.56
C GLU A 128 27.44 -23.23 72.84
N LYS A 129 26.55 -22.22 72.90
CA LYS A 129 26.36 -21.41 74.10
C LYS A 129 25.93 -22.25 75.31
N ARG A 130 24.98 -23.18 75.13
CA ARG A 130 24.54 -24.07 76.23
C ARG A 130 25.63 -25.04 76.65
N ASN A 131 26.28 -25.72 75.72
CA ASN A 131 27.36 -26.67 76.02
C ASN A 131 28.52 -25.98 76.72
N LYS A 132 28.85 -24.73 76.34
CA LYS A 132 29.86 -23.94 77.03
C LYS A 132 29.48 -23.58 78.47
N LEU A 133 28.19 -23.51 78.81
CA LEU A 133 27.75 -23.25 80.19
C LEU A 133 27.64 -24.52 81.03
N LEU A 134 27.46 -25.68 80.39
CA LEU A 134 27.24 -26.97 81.06
C LEU A 134 28.51 -27.82 81.18
N ASN A 135 29.44 -27.67 80.25
CA ASN A 135 30.70 -28.43 80.18
C ASN A 135 31.93 -27.51 80.35
N SER A 136 31.76 -26.33 80.96
CA SER A 136 32.84 -25.47 81.44
C SER A 136 33.16 -25.73 82.90
#